data_AF-W9GN65-F1
#
_entry.id   AF-W9GN65-F1
#
_cell.length_a   1.000
_cell.length_b   1.000
_cell.length_c   1.000
_cell.angle_alpha   90.00
_cell.angle_beta   90.00
_cell.angle_gamma   90.00
#
_symmetry.space_group_name_H-M   'P 1'
#
loop_
_entity.id
_entity.type
_entity.pdbx_description
1 polymer ?
#
loop_
_entity_poly.entity_id
_entity_poly.type
_entity_poly.pdbx_seq_one_letter_code
_entity_poly.pdbx_strand_id
1 'polypeptide(L)'
;MTDAWASYLDERRNRGFGDILAVSGQTESRAASGLHAGAENLVTKALRALEEGDEERAVRYTSQASRLPWDAHEEVWPGALATHFALFEELSEAMEDAEDGDTRWIDDAVTVLGEVSGEPREHLARTLGIFGRDATIDLSSAEAKKIHRAVGRDPLDVEFGTDPTETPEQLLPRMLDLLRVTNRYHLVHVHGQ
;
A
#
# COMPACT_ATOMS: atom_id res chain seq x y z
N MET A 1 6.24 -12.35 -21.18
CA MET A 1 6.36 -10.88 -21.31
C MET A 1 7.57 -10.32 -20.55
N THR A 2 8.45 -11.18 -20.03
CA THR A 2 9.67 -10.88 -19.27
C THR A 2 10.90 -10.69 -20.17
N ASP A 3 10.98 -11.37 -21.31
CA ASP A 3 12.15 -11.31 -22.20
C ASP A 3 12.33 -9.97 -22.92
N ALA A 4 11.23 -9.28 -23.27
CA ALA A 4 11.31 -7.99 -23.95
C ALA A 4 11.89 -6.90 -23.03
N TRP A 5 11.63 -7.00 -21.72
CA TRP A 5 12.14 -6.08 -20.71
C TRP A 5 13.62 -6.33 -20.41
N ALA A 6 13.99 -7.60 -20.24
CA ALA A 6 15.39 -7.99 -20.07
C ALA A 6 16.24 -7.59 -21.29
N SER A 7 15.71 -7.81 -22.50
CA SER A 7 16.41 -7.46 -23.74
C SER A 7 16.51 -5.93 -23.94
N TYR A 8 15.51 -5.15 -23.52
CA TYR A 8 15.56 -3.68 -23.55
C TYR A 8 16.63 -3.11 -22.60
N LEU A 9 16.79 -3.69 -21.41
CA LEU A 9 17.82 -3.29 -20.45
C LEU A 9 19.23 -3.65 -20.96
N ASP A 10 19.38 -4.83 -21.58
CA ASP A 10 20.65 -5.28 -22.16
C ASP A 10 21.10 -4.44 -23.38
N GLU A 11 20.16 -4.05 -24.24
CA GLU A 11 20.42 -3.14 -25.36
C GLU A 11 20.87 -1.74 -24.92
N ARG A 12 20.42 -1.27 -23.74
CA ARG A 12 20.87 0.01 -23.17
C ARG A 12 22.24 -0.09 -22.53
N ARG A 13 22.55 -1.23 -21.90
CA ARG A 13 23.86 -1.51 -21.28
C ARG A 13 25.00 -1.53 -22.31
N ASN A 14 24.74 -2.00 -23.52
CA ASN A 14 25.75 -2.13 -24.59
C ASN A 14 26.01 -0.87 -25.44
N ARG A 15 25.38 0.28 -25.15
CA ARG A 15 25.64 1.54 -25.90
C ARG A 15 26.75 2.37 -25.26
N GLY A 16 28.01 2.06 -25.56
CA GLY A 16 29.20 2.94 -25.63
C GLY A 16 29.64 3.78 -24.40
N PHE A 17 28.77 4.05 -23.45
CA PHE A 17 28.98 4.77 -22.19
C PHE A 17 28.27 4.07 -21.00
N GLY A 18 27.69 2.88 -21.23
CA GLY A 18 26.87 2.14 -20.26
C GLY A 18 27.64 1.64 -19.04
N ASP A 19 28.95 1.36 -19.16
CA ASP A 19 29.74 0.79 -18.06
C ASP A 19 29.94 1.76 -16.88
N ILE A 20 29.90 3.08 -17.09
CA ILE A 20 30.05 4.06 -15.99
C ILE A 20 28.71 4.30 -15.25
N LEU A 21 27.58 4.12 -15.95
CA LEU A 21 26.23 4.25 -15.37
C LEU A 21 25.67 2.93 -14.82
N ALA A 22 26.22 1.80 -15.24
CA ALA A 22 25.94 0.47 -14.68
C ALA A 22 26.69 0.22 -13.36
N VAL A 23 27.86 0.84 -13.16
CA VAL A 23 28.67 0.71 -11.94
C VAL A 23 28.17 1.60 -10.79
N SER A 24 27.28 2.58 -11.04
CA SER A 24 26.91 3.59 -10.03
C SER A 24 25.60 3.34 -9.28
N GLY A 25 24.86 2.26 -9.54
CA GLY A 25 23.53 2.00 -8.94
C GLY A 25 22.44 3.02 -9.32
N GLN A 26 22.79 4.13 -9.98
CA GLN A 26 21.87 5.21 -10.33
C GLN A 26 20.87 4.82 -11.42
N THR A 27 21.24 3.90 -12.31
CA THR A 27 20.34 3.43 -13.37
C THR A 27 19.29 2.47 -12.83
N GLU A 28 19.66 1.59 -11.90
CA GLU A 28 18.75 0.68 -11.20
C GLU A 28 17.80 1.47 -10.28
N SER A 29 18.32 2.44 -9.53
CA SER A 29 17.52 3.34 -8.67
C SER A 29 16.47 4.14 -9.46
N ARG A 30 16.79 4.63 -10.66
CA ARG A 30 15.81 5.36 -11.50
C ARG A 30 14.73 4.44 -12.08
N ALA A 31 15.09 3.21 -12.43
CA ALA A 31 14.11 2.24 -12.93
C ALA A 31 13.15 1.79 -11.83
N ALA A 32 13.68 1.50 -10.63
CA ALA A 32 12.89 1.21 -9.43
C ALA A 32 11.94 2.37 -9.10
N SER A 33 12.45 3.61 -9.04
CA SER A 33 11.63 4.80 -8.78
C SER A 33 10.48 4.98 -9.80
N GLY A 34 10.72 4.68 -11.08
CA GLY A 34 9.67 4.71 -12.10
C GLY A 34 8.60 3.62 -11.93
N LEU A 35 8.97 2.45 -11.41
CA LEU A 35 8.03 1.37 -11.11
C LEU A 35 7.11 1.75 -9.94
N HIS A 36 7.67 2.28 -8.85
CA HIS A 36 6.91 2.72 -7.68
C HIS A 36 5.93 3.86 -8.03
N ALA A 37 6.40 4.90 -8.73
CA ALA A 37 5.52 5.99 -9.19
C ALA A 37 4.42 5.49 -10.14
N GLY A 38 4.72 4.49 -10.97
CA GLY A 38 3.72 3.83 -11.82
C GLY A 38 2.67 3.07 -11.02
N ALA A 39 3.09 2.35 -9.98
CA ALA A 39 2.24 1.61 -9.05
C ALA A 39 1.30 2.54 -8.28
N GLU A 40 1.85 3.58 -7.65
CA GLU A 40 1.10 4.62 -6.92
C GLU A 40 0.00 5.21 -7.78
N ASN A 41 0.34 5.69 -8.99
CA ASN A 41 -0.65 6.26 -9.90
C ASN A 41 -1.76 5.28 -10.32
N LEU A 42 -1.47 3.98 -10.43
CA LEU A 42 -2.49 2.96 -10.69
C LEU A 42 -3.38 2.74 -9.47
N VAL A 43 -2.80 2.67 -8.28
CA VAL A 43 -3.51 2.54 -7.00
C VAL A 43 -4.42 3.75 -6.74
N THR A 44 -3.93 4.97 -6.89
CA THR A 44 -4.74 6.20 -6.76
C THR A 44 -5.92 6.20 -7.74
N LYS A 45 -5.72 5.75 -8.98
CA LYS A 45 -6.81 5.63 -9.96
C LYS A 45 -7.81 4.55 -9.58
N ALA A 46 -7.38 3.47 -8.94
CA ALA A 46 -8.26 2.42 -8.44
C ALA A 46 -9.11 2.94 -7.27
N LEU A 47 -8.53 3.64 -6.30
CA LEU A 47 -9.26 4.26 -5.18
C LEU A 47 -10.30 5.25 -5.67
N ARG A 48 -9.91 6.18 -6.55
CA ARG A 48 -10.86 7.12 -7.15
C ARG A 48 -12.01 6.43 -7.89
N ALA A 49 -11.74 5.31 -8.55
CA ALA A 49 -12.80 4.53 -9.20
C ALA A 49 -13.75 3.89 -8.17
N LEU A 50 -13.24 3.42 -7.03
CA LEU A 50 -14.06 2.91 -5.92
C LEU A 50 -14.92 4.01 -5.29
N GLU A 51 -14.38 5.21 -5.09
CA GLU A 51 -15.12 6.38 -4.62
C GLU A 51 -16.26 6.76 -5.58
N GLU A 52 -15.99 6.71 -6.89
CA GLU A 52 -16.97 6.95 -7.96
C GLU A 52 -18.01 5.80 -8.08
N GLY A 53 -17.85 4.69 -7.34
CA GLY A 53 -18.70 3.49 -7.42
C GLY A 53 -18.47 2.63 -8.68
N ASP A 54 -17.38 2.88 -9.43
CA ASP A 54 -17.03 2.15 -10.65
C ASP A 54 -16.07 0.98 -10.34
N GLU A 55 -16.65 -0.09 -9.82
CA GLU A 55 -15.93 -1.32 -9.44
C GLU A 55 -15.15 -1.94 -10.61
N GLU A 56 -15.68 -1.86 -11.84
CA GLU A 56 -15.02 -2.41 -13.02
C GLU A 56 -13.72 -1.66 -13.32
N ARG A 57 -13.73 -0.32 -13.24
CA ARG A 57 -12.51 0.48 -13.39
C ARG A 57 -11.51 0.22 -12.29
N ALA A 58 -11.96 0.09 -11.04
CA ALA A 58 -11.08 -0.24 -9.92
C ALA A 58 -10.34 -1.56 -10.18
N VAL A 59 -11.07 -2.63 -10.54
CA VAL A 59 -10.50 -3.94 -10.89
C VAL A 59 -9.48 -3.84 -12.02
N ARG A 60 -9.77 -3.04 -13.07
CA ARG A 60 -8.84 -2.87 -14.20
C ARG A 60 -7.52 -2.20 -13.78
N TYR A 61 -7.57 -1.14 -12.97
CA TYR A 61 -6.36 -0.48 -12.50
C TYR A 61 -5.57 -1.34 -11.52
N THR A 62 -6.23 -2.01 -10.58
CA THR A 62 -5.58 -2.95 -9.66
C THR A 62 -4.95 -4.12 -10.41
N SER A 63 -5.61 -4.64 -11.46
CA SER A 63 -5.04 -5.70 -12.31
C SER A 63 -3.82 -5.23 -13.10
N GLN A 64 -3.73 -3.95 -13.46
CA GLN A 64 -2.52 -3.40 -14.07
C GLN A 64 -1.39 -3.28 -13.04
N ALA A 65 -1.71 -2.80 -11.83
CA ALA A 65 -0.75 -2.67 -10.74
C ALA A 65 -0.18 -4.04 -10.29
N SER A 66 -1.02 -5.07 -10.20
CA SER A 66 -0.59 -6.43 -9.81
C SER A 66 0.32 -7.11 -10.83
N ARG A 67 0.37 -6.60 -12.07
CA ARG A 67 1.22 -7.11 -13.16
C ARG A 67 2.54 -6.35 -13.30
N LEU A 68 2.78 -5.34 -12.47
CA LEU A 68 4.09 -4.69 -12.42
C LEU A 68 5.15 -5.72 -12.02
N PRO A 69 6.36 -5.67 -12.63
CA PRO A 69 7.41 -6.64 -12.32
C PRO A 69 7.87 -6.49 -10.86
N TRP A 70 8.26 -7.61 -10.27
CA TRP A 70 8.98 -7.66 -9.00
C TRP A 70 10.18 -6.70 -9.01
N ASP A 71 10.31 -5.89 -7.96
CA ASP A 71 11.47 -5.05 -7.73
C ASP A 71 12.47 -5.81 -6.87
N ALA A 72 13.52 -6.34 -7.51
CA ALA A 72 14.56 -7.09 -6.84
C ALA A 72 15.49 -6.22 -5.98
N HIS A 73 15.47 -4.88 -6.16
CA HIS A 73 16.27 -3.98 -5.34
C HIS A 73 15.63 -3.78 -3.96
N GLU A 74 14.31 -3.54 -3.97
CA GLU A 74 13.51 -3.30 -2.76
C GLU A 74 12.90 -4.58 -2.18
N GLU A 75 13.04 -5.72 -2.87
CA GLU A 75 12.47 -7.02 -2.52
C GLU A 75 10.94 -6.97 -2.31
N VAL A 76 10.24 -6.33 -3.25
CA VAL A 76 8.78 -6.11 -3.19
C VAL A 76 8.10 -6.20 -4.55
N TRP A 77 6.80 -6.49 -4.54
CA TRP A 77 5.88 -6.22 -5.64
C TRP A 77 5.41 -4.76 -5.57
N PRO A 78 5.77 -3.87 -6.52
CA PRO A 78 5.46 -2.44 -6.43
C PRO A 78 3.96 -2.14 -6.29
N GLY A 79 3.11 -2.88 -7.01
CA GLY A 79 1.65 -2.74 -6.90
C GLY A 79 1.12 -3.05 -5.50
N ALA A 80 1.64 -4.11 -4.88
CA ALA A 80 1.27 -4.49 -3.52
C ALA A 80 1.80 -3.47 -2.51
N LEU A 81 3.06 -3.06 -2.64
CA LEU A 81 3.64 -2.04 -1.76
C LEU A 81 2.84 -0.72 -1.81
N ALA A 82 2.53 -0.22 -3.01
CA ALA A 82 1.72 0.98 -3.18
C ALA A 82 0.30 0.83 -2.59
N THR A 83 -0.29 -0.37 -2.67
CA THR A 83 -1.61 -0.65 -2.09
C THR A 83 -1.55 -0.63 -0.55
N HIS A 84 -0.47 -1.15 0.04
CA HIS A 84 -0.23 -1.07 1.48
C HIS A 84 -0.03 0.39 1.93
N PHE A 85 0.80 1.15 1.21
CA PHE A 85 1.04 2.55 1.52
C PHE A 85 -0.22 3.41 1.42
N ALA A 86 -1.10 3.16 0.45
CA ALA A 86 -2.34 3.93 0.34
C ALA A 86 -3.23 3.83 1.59
N LEU A 87 -3.28 2.67 2.27
CA LEU A 87 -3.98 2.57 3.56
C LEU A 87 -3.24 3.31 4.69
N PHE A 88 -1.91 3.21 4.71
CA PHE A 88 -1.10 3.89 5.70
C PHE A 88 -1.20 5.42 5.58
N GLU A 89 -1.11 5.95 4.36
CA GLU A 89 -1.24 7.37 4.02
C GLU A 89 -2.60 7.89 4.46
N GLU A 90 -3.70 7.20 4.09
CA GLU A 90 -5.05 7.62 4.48
C GLU A 90 -5.23 7.71 6.02
N LEU A 91 -4.65 6.76 6.77
CA LEU A 91 -4.68 6.81 8.24
C LEU A 91 -3.75 7.88 8.82
N SER A 92 -2.60 8.12 8.20
CA SER A 92 -1.64 9.15 8.62
C SER A 92 -2.20 10.55 8.39
N GLU A 93 -2.81 10.79 7.23
CA GLU A 93 -3.47 12.06 6.91
C GLU A 93 -4.62 12.34 7.88
N ALA A 94 -5.47 11.34 8.15
CA ALA A 94 -6.56 11.49 9.12
C ALA A 94 -6.07 11.75 10.55
N MET A 95 -4.92 11.20 10.94
CA MET A 95 -4.26 11.47 12.22
C MET A 95 -3.67 12.89 12.25
N GLU A 96 -3.00 13.33 11.18
CA GLU A 96 -2.37 14.65 11.07
C GLU A 96 -3.40 15.80 11.03
N ASP A 97 -4.56 15.56 10.43
CA ASP A 97 -5.67 16.52 10.37
C ASP A 97 -6.49 16.56 11.67
N ALA A 98 -6.32 15.59 12.58
CA ALA A 98 -7.03 15.54 13.85
C ALA A 98 -6.51 16.60 14.84
N GLU A 99 -7.44 17.29 15.52
CA GLU A 99 -7.07 18.19 16.61
C GLU A 99 -6.50 17.41 17.81
N ASP A 100 -5.70 18.07 18.66
CA ASP A 100 -5.15 17.46 19.87
C ASP A 100 -6.24 16.77 20.72
N GLY A 101 -6.13 15.45 20.85
CA GLY A 101 -7.06 14.62 21.63
C GLY A 101 -8.34 14.21 20.87
N ASP A 102 -8.49 14.59 19.61
CA ASP A 102 -9.50 14.04 18.72
C ASP A 102 -9.13 12.62 18.32
N THR A 103 -9.97 11.67 18.73
CA THR A 103 -9.74 10.24 18.49
C THR A 103 -10.72 9.65 17.48
N ARG A 104 -11.41 10.50 16.70
CA ARG A 104 -12.39 10.09 15.69
C ARG A 104 -11.76 9.25 14.58
N TRP A 105 -10.58 9.62 14.09
CA TRP A 105 -9.86 8.84 13.07
C TRP A 105 -9.64 7.38 13.50
N ILE A 106 -9.42 7.14 14.80
CA ILE A 106 -9.32 5.79 15.39
C ILE A 106 -10.70 5.14 15.52
N ASP A 107 -11.74 5.86 15.95
CA ASP A 107 -13.11 5.32 16.03
C ASP A 107 -13.62 4.85 14.66
N ASP A 108 -13.32 5.60 13.62
CA ASP A 108 -13.69 5.28 12.25
C ASP A 108 -12.93 4.03 11.78
N ALA A 109 -11.63 3.94 12.07
CA ALA A 109 -10.84 2.76 11.76
C ALA A 109 -11.33 1.51 12.53
N VAL A 110 -11.71 1.66 13.81
CA VAL A 110 -12.31 0.60 14.63
C VAL A 110 -13.64 0.15 14.06
N THR A 111 -14.44 1.09 13.55
CA THR A 111 -15.72 0.80 12.90
C THR A 111 -15.48 -0.07 11.67
N VAL A 112 -14.60 0.34 10.76
CA VAL A 112 -14.24 -0.44 9.57
C VAL A 112 -13.67 -1.80 9.94
N LEU A 113 -12.79 -1.85 10.95
CA LEU A 113 -12.24 -3.11 11.47
C LEU A 113 -13.37 -4.08 11.83
N GLY A 114 -14.44 -3.62 12.48
CA GLY A 114 -15.62 -4.41 12.85
C GLY A 114 -16.47 -4.90 11.68
N GLU A 115 -16.36 -4.28 10.51
CA GLU A 115 -17.12 -4.62 9.30
C GLU A 115 -16.38 -5.62 8.39
N VAL A 116 -15.05 -5.66 8.48
CA VAL A 116 -14.22 -6.52 7.63
C VAL A 116 -13.72 -7.75 8.39
N SER A 117 -13.40 -8.81 7.64
CA SER A 117 -12.93 -10.09 8.19
C SER A 117 -11.82 -10.70 7.34
N GLY A 118 -11.08 -11.66 7.88
CA GLY A 118 -9.96 -12.30 7.20
C GLY A 118 -8.76 -11.36 7.01
N GLU A 119 -8.01 -11.58 5.93
CA GLU A 119 -6.76 -10.87 5.65
C GLU A 119 -6.88 -9.33 5.60
N PRO A 120 -7.91 -8.72 4.97
CA PRO A 120 -8.05 -7.26 4.95
C PRO A 120 -8.22 -6.66 6.36
N ARG A 121 -8.90 -7.40 7.25
CA ARG A 121 -9.03 -7.02 8.67
C ARG A 121 -7.68 -7.06 9.37
N GLU A 122 -6.91 -8.13 9.16
CA GLU A 122 -5.58 -8.31 9.75
C GLU A 122 -4.61 -7.21 9.28
N HIS A 123 -4.70 -6.81 8.02
CA HIS A 123 -3.96 -5.68 7.48
C HIS A 123 -4.31 -4.35 8.15
N LEU A 124 -5.58 -3.98 8.24
CA LEU A 124 -5.98 -2.76 8.94
C LEU A 124 -5.54 -2.78 10.41
N ALA A 125 -5.70 -3.93 11.08
CA ALA A 125 -5.24 -4.11 12.46
C ALA A 125 -3.72 -3.92 12.59
N ARG A 126 -2.95 -4.45 11.63
CA ARG A 126 -1.49 -4.31 11.59
C ARG A 126 -1.08 -2.87 11.36
N THR A 127 -1.69 -2.18 10.39
CA THR A 127 -1.40 -0.77 10.11
C THR A 127 -1.67 0.07 11.34
N LEU A 128 -2.82 -0.07 12.00
CA LEU A 128 -3.09 0.59 13.29
C LEU A 128 -2.06 0.22 14.38
N GLY A 129 -1.64 -1.04 14.43
CA GLY A 129 -0.61 -1.50 15.34
C GLY A 129 0.77 -0.87 15.10
N ILE A 130 1.09 -0.43 13.88
CA ILE A 130 2.29 0.36 13.58
C ILE A 130 2.20 1.71 14.29
N PHE A 131 1.10 2.46 14.10
CA PHE A 131 0.85 3.73 14.78
C PHE A 131 0.98 3.60 16.31
N GLY A 132 0.37 2.56 16.89
CA GLY A 132 0.39 2.35 18.34
C GLY A 132 1.74 1.96 18.95
N ARG A 133 2.74 1.56 18.15
CA ARG A 133 4.05 1.07 18.63
C ARG A 133 5.21 1.94 18.19
N ASP A 134 5.08 2.66 17.09
CA ASP A 134 6.13 3.53 16.58
C ASP A 134 6.33 4.71 17.53
N ALA A 135 7.46 4.73 18.22
CA ALA A 135 7.81 5.78 19.17
C ALA A 135 8.08 7.14 18.50
N THR A 136 8.16 7.18 17.17
CA THR A 136 8.30 8.43 16.39
C THR A 136 6.97 9.09 16.09
N ILE A 137 5.85 8.36 16.25
CA ILE A 137 4.49 8.89 16.07
C ILE A 137 4.01 9.43 17.42
N ASP A 138 3.68 10.72 17.47
CA ASP A 138 3.25 11.40 18.69
C ASP A 138 1.78 11.12 19.01
N LEU A 139 1.51 9.93 19.57
CA LEU A 139 0.17 9.58 20.05
C LEU A 139 0.00 9.93 21.52
N SER A 140 -1.18 10.47 21.85
CA SER A 140 -1.61 10.58 23.23
C SER A 140 -1.75 9.19 23.88
N SER A 141 -1.65 9.12 25.21
CA SER A 141 -1.89 7.86 25.94
C SER A 141 -3.30 7.31 25.73
N ALA A 142 -4.27 8.17 25.38
CA ALA A 142 -5.64 7.75 25.08
C ALA A 142 -5.71 7.02 23.72
N GLU A 143 -5.07 7.56 22.70
CA GLU A 143 -5.00 6.99 21.34
C GLU A 143 -4.26 5.66 21.33
N ALA A 144 -3.07 5.61 21.92
CA ALA A 144 -2.28 4.37 22.01
C ALA A 144 -3.07 3.26 22.72
N LYS A 145 -3.78 3.59 23.80
CA LYS A 145 -4.64 2.64 24.53
C LYS A 145 -5.83 2.16 23.70
N LYS A 146 -6.39 3.03 22.86
CA LYS A 146 -7.53 2.72 21.99
C LYS A 146 -7.12 1.79 20.86
N ILE A 147 -6.01 2.09 20.18
CA ILE A 147 -5.39 1.21 19.18
C ILE A 147 -5.09 -0.15 19.79
N HIS A 148 -4.44 -0.20 20.95
CA HIS A 148 -4.11 -1.48 21.60
C HIS A 148 -5.36 -2.32 21.92
N ARG A 149 -6.46 -1.67 22.36
CA ARG A 149 -7.73 -2.36 22.61
C ARG A 149 -8.37 -2.88 21.32
N ALA A 150 -8.27 -2.13 20.23
CA ALA A 150 -8.88 -2.47 18.95
C ALA A 150 -8.16 -3.62 18.24
N VAL A 151 -6.84 -3.54 18.18
CA VAL A 151 -5.97 -4.50 17.50
C VAL A 151 -5.79 -5.77 18.33
N GLY A 152 -5.83 -5.67 19.66
CA GLY A 152 -5.69 -6.80 20.56
C GLY A 152 -4.24 -7.27 20.68
N ARG A 153 -4.02 -8.59 20.73
CA ARG A 153 -2.69 -9.18 20.82
C ARG A 153 -2.01 -9.11 19.45
N ASP A 154 -0.70 -8.87 19.44
CA ASP A 154 0.11 -8.53 18.25
C ASP A 154 -0.46 -9.11 16.95
N PRO A 155 -0.84 -8.24 16.00
CA PRO A 155 -1.29 -8.70 14.69
C PRO A 155 -0.14 -9.49 14.07
N LEU A 156 -0.48 -10.63 13.45
CA LEU A 156 0.49 -11.50 12.78
C LEU A 156 1.31 -10.69 11.77
N ASP A 157 2.55 -11.12 11.52
CA ASP A 157 3.32 -10.61 10.38
C ASP A 157 2.62 -11.05 9.09
N VAL A 158 1.72 -10.19 8.59
CA VAL A 158 1.10 -10.39 7.28
C VAL A 158 2.03 -9.81 6.23
N GLU A 159 2.89 -10.65 5.68
CA GLU A 159 3.71 -10.35 4.53
C GLU A 159 2.81 -10.06 3.30
N PHE A 160 2.92 -8.85 2.75
CA PHE A 160 2.12 -8.38 1.62
C PHE A 160 3.02 -7.95 0.48
N GLY A 161 3.06 -8.75 -0.58
CA GLY A 161 3.87 -8.45 -1.74
C GLY A 161 5.37 -8.54 -1.49
N THR A 162 5.82 -9.32 -0.50
CA THR A 162 7.24 -9.57 -0.21
C THR A 162 7.71 -10.97 -0.63
N ASP A 163 6.79 -11.83 -1.10
CA ASP A 163 7.17 -13.13 -1.63
C ASP A 163 7.34 -13.04 -3.17
N PRO A 164 8.57 -13.22 -3.70
CA PRO A 164 8.84 -13.14 -5.13
C PRO A 164 8.16 -14.26 -5.94
N THR A 165 7.60 -15.28 -5.29
CA THR A 165 6.90 -16.40 -5.93
C THR A 165 5.41 -16.13 -6.14
N GLU A 166 4.87 -15.04 -5.59
CA GLU A 166 3.47 -14.63 -5.82
C GLU A 166 3.23 -14.33 -7.30
N THR A 167 2.01 -14.63 -7.76
CA THR A 167 1.57 -14.28 -9.11
C THR A 167 0.63 -13.08 -9.10
N PRO A 168 0.51 -12.35 -10.22
CA PRO A 168 -0.48 -11.26 -10.35
C PRO A 168 -1.91 -11.67 -10.02
N GLU A 169 -2.28 -12.93 -10.26
CA GLU A 169 -3.60 -13.51 -9.96
C GLU A 169 -3.81 -13.74 -8.46
N GLN A 170 -2.73 -13.98 -7.70
CA GLN A 170 -2.78 -14.07 -6.24
C GLN A 170 -2.80 -12.67 -5.60
N LEU A 171 -2.02 -11.74 -6.14
CA LEU A 171 -1.94 -10.37 -5.64
C LEU A 171 -3.22 -9.56 -5.89
N LEU A 172 -3.81 -9.68 -7.07
CA LEU A 172 -4.99 -8.88 -7.47
C LEU A 172 -6.13 -8.89 -6.45
N PRO A 173 -6.68 -10.06 -6.02
CA PRO A 173 -7.78 -10.07 -5.06
C PRO A 173 -7.38 -9.46 -3.71
N ARG A 174 -6.16 -9.74 -3.22
CA ARG A 174 -5.67 -9.21 -1.94
C ARG A 174 -5.51 -7.68 -1.99
N MET A 175 -4.93 -7.16 -3.07
CA MET A 175 -4.81 -5.72 -3.33
C MET A 175 -6.19 -5.06 -3.42
N LEU A 176 -7.12 -5.64 -4.18
CA LEU A 176 -8.45 -5.07 -4.33
C LEU A 176 -9.22 -5.03 -3.00
N ASP A 177 -9.13 -6.08 -2.20
CA ASP A 177 -9.77 -6.10 -0.89
C ASP A 177 -9.17 -5.07 0.07
N LEU A 178 -7.85 -4.85 0.04
CA LEU A 178 -7.21 -3.79 0.82
C LEU A 178 -7.65 -2.39 0.35
N LEU A 179 -7.72 -2.14 -0.95
CA LEU A 179 -8.20 -0.86 -1.48
C LEU A 179 -9.67 -0.60 -1.12
N ARG A 180 -10.49 -1.65 -1.05
CA ARG A 180 -11.87 -1.54 -0.54
C ARG A 180 -11.91 -1.17 0.94
N VAL A 181 -10.99 -1.70 1.75
CA VAL A 181 -10.82 -1.28 3.16
C VAL A 181 -10.43 0.20 3.23
N THR A 182 -9.43 0.63 2.44
CA THR A 182 -8.99 2.03 2.37
C THR A 182 -10.14 2.95 1.98
N ASN A 183 -10.85 2.65 0.87
CA ASN A 183 -12.02 3.42 0.44
C ASN A 183 -13.15 3.39 1.49
N ARG A 184 -13.37 2.25 2.16
CA ARG A 184 -14.39 2.16 3.21
C ARG A 184 -14.04 3.07 4.39
N TYR A 185 -12.78 3.09 4.81
CA TYR A 185 -12.29 4.00 5.84
C TYR A 185 -12.45 5.46 5.42
N HIS A 186 -12.01 5.82 4.21
CA HIS A 186 -12.17 7.15 3.64
C HIS A 186 -13.64 7.63 3.71
N LEU A 187 -14.57 6.80 3.22
CA LEU A 187 -16.00 7.14 3.24
C LEU A 187 -16.57 7.30 4.66
N VAL A 188 -16.14 6.46 5.62
CA VAL A 188 -16.58 6.59 7.02
C VAL A 188 -16.02 7.87 7.64
N HIS A 189 -14.75 8.17 7.39
CA HIS A 189 -14.06 9.30 8.00
C HIS A 189 -14.48 10.66 7.41
N VAL A 190 -14.60 10.75 6.09
CA VAL A 190 -14.93 12.01 5.39
C VAL A 190 -16.43 12.30 5.38
N HIS A 191 -17.29 11.28 5.26
CA HIS A 191 -18.76 11.47 5.19
C HIS A 191 -19.49 11.16 6.49
N GLY A 192 -18.79 10.63 7.50
CA GLY A 192 -19.33 10.44 8.85
C GLY A 192 -19.32 11.71 9.72
N GLN A 193 -18.65 12.77 9.27
CA GLN A 193 -18.62 14.09 9.91
C GLN A 193 -19.76 15.01 9.42
#